data_AF-A0A3D1HKJ5-F1
#
_entry.id   AF-A0A3D1HKJ5-F1
#
_cell.length_a   1.000
_cell.length_b   1.000
_cell.length_c   1.000
_cell.angle_alpha   90.00
_cell.angle_beta   90.00
_cell.angle_gamma   90.00
#
_symmetry.space_group_name_H-M   'P 1'
#
loop_
_entity.id
_entity.type
_entity.pdbx_description
1 polymer ?
#
loop_
_entity_poly.entity_id
_entity_poly.type
_entity_poly.pdbx_seq_one_letter_code
_entity_poly.pdbx_strand_id
1 'polypeptide(L)'
;DVKANAYKMLHTIYTIKGEKGKAQEAYGKMLIMRDSLFNIDNLPAVENMKFLNDLAAQKHRSAMMLAEANKKKELREWGLFSVCLLLLLALALLVLAVRRNRRLNARYTELYNRQQEILRKEKEEKQRREEEIKAKAATDKTAAAATYTLPQNAVSQKTRILAVMDETEEKFSPDFSLDRLAELVGISPRALSAVLNESLGKTFRDLLNQYRVREACNRLSDIENYGTYTIEAISQSVGYKSRTSLISAFKKETGLTPSDYQRIARSGNASAENGMS
;
A
#
# COMPACT_ATOMS: atom_id res chain seq x y z
N ASP A 1 -52.71 -0.55 -68.50
CA ASP A 1 -52.23 0.74 -67.95
C ASP A 1 -52.94 1.25 -66.70
N VAL A 2 -54.29 1.19 -66.63
CA VAL A 2 -55.08 1.78 -65.52
C VAL A 2 -54.67 1.30 -64.12
N LYS A 3 -54.34 0.02 -63.94
CA LYS A 3 -53.92 -0.55 -62.63
C LYS A 3 -52.55 -0.06 -62.16
N ALA A 4 -51.58 0.13 -63.05
CA ALA A 4 -50.26 0.63 -62.69
C ALA A 4 -50.34 2.10 -62.22
N ASN A 5 -51.17 2.91 -62.91
CA ASN A 5 -51.44 4.28 -62.48
C ASN A 5 -52.17 4.36 -61.14
N ALA A 6 -53.06 3.41 -60.82
CA ALA A 6 -53.68 3.33 -59.50
C ALA A 6 -52.65 3.08 -58.38
N TYR A 7 -51.68 2.18 -58.60
CA TYR A 7 -50.60 1.93 -57.62
C TYR A 7 -49.63 3.10 -57.50
N LYS A 8 -49.38 3.85 -58.59
CA LYS A 8 -48.62 5.11 -58.57
C LYS A 8 -49.29 6.17 -57.68
N MET A 9 -50.61 6.31 -57.79
CA MET A 9 -51.38 7.21 -56.93
C MET A 9 -51.34 6.77 -55.47
N LEU A 10 -51.52 5.47 -55.19
CA LEU A 10 -51.40 4.91 -53.83
C LEU A 10 -50.03 5.19 -53.20
N HIS A 11 -48.93 4.96 -53.95
CA HIS A 11 -47.58 5.26 -53.47
C HIS A 11 -47.44 6.72 -53.08
N THR A 12 -47.95 7.63 -53.91
CA THR A 12 -47.87 9.07 -53.67
C THR A 12 -48.66 9.45 -52.40
N ILE A 13 -49.86 8.89 -52.21
CA ILE A 13 -50.68 9.12 -51.01
C ILE A 13 -49.99 8.61 -49.75
N TYR A 14 -49.43 7.39 -49.76
CA TYR A 14 -48.75 6.85 -48.57
C TYR A 14 -47.44 7.56 -48.25
N THR A 15 -46.75 8.07 -49.27
CA THR A 15 -45.53 8.87 -49.08
C THR A 15 -45.83 10.19 -48.39
N ILE A 16 -46.90 10.87 -48.80
CA ILE A 16 -47.36 12.12 -48.16
C ILE A 16 -47.82 11.87 -46.72
N LYS A 17 -48.45 10.72 -46.44
CA LYS A 17 -48.86 10.32 -45.07
C LYS A 17 -47.70 9.86 -44.17
N GLY A 18 -46.47 9.75 -44.68
CA GLY A 18 -45.31 9.29 -43.91
C GLY A 18 -45.28 7.77 -43.65
N GLU A 19 -46.21 7.00 -44.22
CA GLU A 19 -46.29 5.55 -44.07
C GLU A 19 -45.33 4.83 -45.04
N LYS A 20 -44.01 4.95 -44.77
CA LYS A 20 -42.93 4.50 -45.65
C LYS A 20 -43.06 3.02 -46.09
N GLY A 21 -43.49 2.14 -45.20
CA GLY A 21 -43.65 0.71 -45.52
C GLY A 21 -44.72 0.44 -46.59
N LYS A 22 -45.90 1.05 -46.47
CA LYS A 22 -47.00 0.88 -47.44
C LYS A 22 -46.72 1.62 -48.75
N ALA A 23 -46.04 2.77 -48.68
CA ALA A 23 -45.57 3.45 -49.87
C ALA A 23 -44.67 2.52 -50.68
N GLN A 24 -43.66 1.93 -50.04
CA GLN A 24 -42.70 1.06 -50.70
C GLN A 24 -43.35 -0.22 -51.28
N GLU A 25 -44.37 -0.76 -50.60
CA GLU A 25 -45.17 -1.87 -51.11
C GLU A 25 -46.00 -1.48 -52.36
N ALA A 26 -46.68 -0.33 -52.33
CA ALA A 26 -47.42 0.18 -53.47
C ALA A 26 -46.51 0.49 -54.68
N TYR A 27 -45.31 1.02 -54.41
CA TYR A 27 -44.30 1.25 -55.43
C TYR A 27 -43.81 -0.07 -56.06
N GLY A 28 -43.58 -1.10 -55.24
CA GLY A 28 -43.24 -2.44 -55.72
C GLY A 28 -44.31 -3.02 -56.64
N LYS A 29 -45.59 -2.93 -56.26
CA LYS A 29 -46.72 -3.39 -57.08
C LYS A 29 -46.86 -2.60 -58.39
N MET A 30 -46.60 -1.28 -58.35
CA MET A 30 -46.55 -0.45 -59.56
C MET A 30 -45.44 -0.91 -60.52
N LEU A 31 -44.23 -1.18 -60.00
CA LEU A 31 -43.08 -1.62 -60.80
C LEU A 31 -43.37 -2.95 -61.50
N ILE A 32 -43.89 -3.94 -60.76
CA ILE A 32 -44.26 -5.25 -61.30
C ILE A 32 -45.29 -5.11 -62.43
N MET A 33 -46.27 -4.22 -62.26
CA MET A 33 -47.30 -3.97 -63.28
C MET A 33 -46.76 -3.24 -64.51
N ARG A 34 -45.71 -2.41 -64.34
CA ARG A 34 -45.07 -1.69 -65.44
C ARG A 34 -44.12 -2.59 -66.24
N ASP A 35 -43.44 -3.52 -65.56
CA ASP A 35 -42.60 -4.53 -66.20
C ASP A 35 -43.44 -5.59 -66.95
N SER A 36 -44.68 -5.83 -66.51
CA SER A 36 -45.63 -6.73 -67.18
C SER A 36 -46.15 -6.23 -68.55
N LEU A 37 -45.78 -5.01 -68.97
CA LEU A 37 -46.20 -4.41 -70.25
C LEU A 37 -45.24 -4.72 -71.42
N PHE A 38 -44.10 -5.37 -71.15
CA PHE A 38 -43.22 -5.94 -72.17
C PHE A 38 -43.18 -7.47 -72.03
N ASN A 39 -44.02 -8.12 -72.84
CA ASN A 39 -43.83 -9.48 -73.38
C ASN A 39 -43.86 -10.66 -72.38
N ILE A 40 -44.96 -10.88 -71.66
CA ILE A 40 -45.14 -12.13 -70.88
C ILE A 40 -45.67 -13.31 -71.72
N ASP A 41 -46.27 -13.06 -72.89
CA ASP A 41 -46.87 -14.14 -73.69
C ASP A 41 -45.91 -14.81 -74.68
N ASN A 42 -44.63 -14.37 -74.80
CA ASN A 42 -43.69 -14.92 -75.78
C ASN A 42 -42.22 -15.04 -75.30
N LEU A 43 -41.99 -15.30 -74.01
CA LEU A 43 -40.64 -15.63 -73.48
C LEU A 43 -40.65 -17.01 -72.82
N PRO A 44 -39.71 -17.92 -73.15
CA PRO A 44 -39.73 -19.30 -72.67
C PRO A 44 -39.64 -19.33 -71.14
N ALA A 45 -40.61 -19.97 -70.49
CA ALA A 45 -40.80 -20.03 -69.03
C ALA A 45 -39.55 -20.42 -68.21
N VAL A 46 -38.60 -21.11 -68.85
CA VAL A 46 -37.31 -21.52 -68.26
C VAL A 46 -36.41 -20.33 -67.92
N GLU A 47 -36.42 -19.28 -68.74
CA GLU A 47 -35.54 -18.12 -68.57
C GLU A 47 -36.00 -17.21 -67.41
N ASN A 48 -37.33 -17.10 -67.23
CA ASN A 48 -37.94 -16.43 -66.08
C ASN A 48 -37.60 -17.14 -64.75
N MET A 49 -37.59 -18.47 -64.73
CA MET A 49 -37.29 -19.23 -63.51
C MET A 49 -35.81 -19.10 -63.12
N LYS A 50 -34.91 -19.07 -64.10
CA LYS A 50 -33.48 -18.83 -63.88
C LYS A 50 -33.23 -17.44 -63.30
N PHE A 51 -33.82 -16.40 -63.90
CA PHE A 51 -33.67 -15.03 -63.42
C PHE A 51 -34.22 -14.83 -61.99
N LEU A 52 -35.40 -15.39 -61.68
CA LEU A 52 -35.97 -15.31 -60.33
C LEU A 52 -35.11 -16.06 -59.29
N ASN A 53 -34.55 -17.21 -59.66
CA ASN A 53 -33.63 -17.96 -58.79
C ASN A 53 -32.30 -17.19 -58.59
N ASP A 54 -31.75 -16.61 -59.65
CA ASP A 54 -30.52 -15.80 -59.59
C ASP A 54 -30.73 -14.54 -58.73
N LEU A 55 -31.88 -13.88 -58.84
CA LEU A 55 -32.25 -12.72 -58.02
C LEU A 55 -32.44 -13.10 -56.55
N ALA A 56 -33.09 -14.24 -56.28
CA ALA A 56 -33.22 -14.78 -54.92
C ALA A 56 -31.85 -15.14 -54.33
N ALA A 57 -30.98 -15.77 -55.12
CA ALA A 57 -29.61 -16.07 -54.74
C ALA A 57 -28.79 -14.80 -54.47
N GLN A 58 -28.93 -13.76 -55.31
CA GLN A 58 -28.25 -12.48 -55.13
C GLN A 58 -28.73 -11.75 -53.86
N LYS A 59 -30.05 -11.70 -53.63
CA LYS A 59 -30.62 -11.13 -52.41
C LYS A 59 -30.17 -11.89 -51.17
N HIS A 60 -30.17 -13.22 -51.23
CA HIS A 60 -29.69 -14.08 -50.15
C HIS A 60 -28.20 -13.85 -49.85
N ARG A 61 -27.35 -13.77 -50.89
CA ARG A 61 -25.92 -13.41 -50.75
C ARG A 61 -25.73 -12.06 -50.06
N SER A 62 -26.48 -11.03 -50.47
CA SER A 62 -26.38 -9.70 -49.84
C SER A 62 -26.80 -9.68 -48.36
N ALA A 63 -27.83 -10.45 -48.00
CA ALA A 63 -28.29 -10.58 -46.62
C ALA A 63 -27.28 -11.31 -45.74
N MET A 64 -26.65 -12.38 -46.25
CA MET A 64 -25.61 -13.12 -45.54
C MET A 64 -24.37 -12.26 -45.31
N MET A 65 -23.94 -11.47 -46.30
CA MET A 65 -22.83 -10.53 -46.15
C MET A 65 -23.09 -9.48 -45.06
N LEU A 66 -24.31 -8.94 -44.97
CA LEU A 66 -24.70 -8.02 -43.90
C LEU A 66 -24.73 -8.69 -42.52
N ALA A 67 -25.22 -9.93 -42.44
CA ALA A 67 -25.24 -10.69 -41.20
C ALA A 67 -23.83 -11.01 -40.67
N GLU A 68 -22.91 -11.40 -41.56
CA GLU A 68 -21.50 -11.61 -41.20
C GLU A 68 -20.80 -10.32 -40.78
N ALA A 69 -21.06 -9.21 -41.49
CA ALA A 69 -20.52 -7.90 -41.13
C ALA A 69 -21.04 -7.42 -39.76
N ASN A 70 -22.33 -7.61 -39.47
CA ASN A 70 -22.94 -7.28 -38.18
C ASN A 70 -22.36 -8.13 -37.05
N LYS A 71 -22.19 -9.45 -37.24
CA LYS A 71 -21.55 -10.33 -36.24
C LYS A 71 -20.11 -9.89 -35.95
N LYS A 72 -19.32 -9.54 -36.96
CA LYS A 72 -17.95 -9.02 -36.79
C LYS A 72 -17.94 -7.68 -36.05
N LYS A 73 -18.91 -6.79 -36.32
CA LYS A 73 -19.06 -5.52 -35.63
C LYS A 73 -19.39 -5.71 -34.15
N GLU A 74 -20.38 -6.56 -33.83
CA GLU A 74 -20.74 -6.90 -32.46
C GLU A 74 -19.53 -7.49 -31.70
N LEU A 75 -18.83 -8.45 -32.30
CA LEU A 75 -17.61 -9.03 -31.70
C LEU A 75 -16.53 -7.98 -31.41
N ARG A 76 -16.33 -7.02 -32.32
CA ARG A 76 -15.36 -5.93 -32.13
C ARG A 76 -15.78 -4.98 -31.01
N GLU A 77 -17.06 -4.61 -30.95
CA GLU A 77 -17.58 -3.70 -29.91
C GLU A 77 -17.50 -4.34 -28.52
N TRP A 78 -17.96 -5.59 -28.36
CA TRP A 78 -17.80 -6.33 -27.10
C TRP A 78 -16.33 -6.54 -26.72
N GLY A 79 -15.47 -6.80 -27.72
CA GLY A 79 -14.01 -6.84 -27.55
C GLY A 79 -13.46 -5.53 -26.96
N LEU A 80 -13.81 -4.38 -27.55
CA LEU A 80 -13.40 -3.07 -27.04
C LEU A 80 -13.93 -2.81 -25.63
N PHE A 81 -15.21 -3.11 -25.36
CA PHE A 81 -15.79 -2.96 -24.02
C PHE A 81 -15.08 -3.81 -22.98
N SER A 82 -14.78 -5.08 -23.29
CA SER A 82 -14.04 -5.97 -22.39
C SER A 82 -12.62 -5.46 -22.11
N VAL A 83 -11.90 -4.97 -23.13
CA VAL A 83 -10.58 -4.36 -22.95
C VAL A 83 -10.67 -3.11 -22.08
N CYS A 84 -11.63 -2.22 -22.34
CA CYS A 84 -11.85 -1.03 -21.52
C CYS A 84 -12.19 -1.39 -20.07
N LEU A 85 -13.04 -2.40 -19.85
CA LEU A 85 -13.38 -2.89 -18.52
C LEU A 85 -12.14 -3.43 -17.79
N LEU A 86 -11.31 -4.22 -18.47
CA LEU A 86 -10.06 -4.74 -17.92
C LEU A 86 -9.10 -3.60 -17.54
N LEU A 87 -8.98 -2.57 -18.38
CA LEU A 87 -8.17 -1.39 -18.10
C LEU A 87 -8.70 -0.59 -16.90
N LEU A 88 -10.02 -0.43 -16.78
CA LEU A 88 -10.64 0.23 -15.63
C LEU A 88 -10.42 -0.55 -14.34
N LEU A 89 -10.56 -1.87 -14.38
CA LEU A 89 -10.28 -2.74 -13.24
C LEU A 89 -8.80 -2.68 -12.84
N ALA A 90 -7.89 -2.71 -13.82
CA ALA A 90 -6.45 -2.57 -13.57
C ALA A 90 -6.11 -1.21 -12.95
N LEU A 91 -6.71 -0.11 -13.44
CA LEU A 91 -6.54 1.22 -12.88
C LEU A 91 -7.10 1.31 -11.46
N ALA A 92 -8.27 0.73 -11.20
CA ALA A 92 -8.87 0.69 -9.87
C ALA A 92 -7.97 -0.10 -8.89
N LEU A 93 -7.45 -1.26 -9.29
CA LEU A 93 -6.51 -2.05 -8.50
C LEU A 93 -5.21 -1.27 -8.23
N LEU A 94 -4.69 -0.56 -9.21
CA LEU A 94 -3.51 0.28 -9.05
C LEU A 94 -3.76 1.41 -8.05
N VAL A 95 -4.89 2.10 -8.14
CA VAL A 95 -5.29 3.15 -7.18
C VAL A 95 -5.44 2.57 -5.77
N LEU A 96 -6.05 1.39 -5.62
CA LEU A 96 -6.17 0.70 -4.33
C LEU A 96 -4.80 0.31 -3.77
N ALA A 97 -3.90 -0.22 -4.60
CA ALA A 97 -2.54 -0.57 -4.19
C ALA A 97 -1.78 0.67 -3.72
N VAL A 98 -1.84 1.78 -4.46
CA VAL A 98 -1.22 3.06 -4.07
C VAL A 98 -1.83 3.61 -2.78
N ARG A 99 -3.17 3.62 -2.66
CA ARG A 99 -3.85 4.08 -1.43
C ARG A 99 -3.47 3.22 -0.23
N ARG A 100 -3.43 1.90 -0.39
CA ARG A 100 -3.01 0.96 0.65
C ARG A 100 -1.56 1.22 1.05
N ASN A 101 -0.66 1.39 0.09
CA ASN A 101 0.76 1.65 0.35
C ASN A 101 0.97 3.01 1.04
N ARG A 102 0.27 4.06 0.60
CA ARG A 102 0.29 5.38 1.25
C ARG A 102 -0.19 5.33 2.69
N ARG A 103 -1.30 4.62 2.96
CA ARG A 103 -1.82 4.42 4.33
C ARG A 103 -0.84 3.65 5.22
N LEU A 104 -0.19 2.64 4.65
CA LEU A 104 0.82 1.86 5.36
C LEU A 104 2.01 2.74 5.75
N ASN A 105 2.57 3.48 4.79
CA ASN A 105 3.71 4.37 5.03
C ASN A 105 3.39 5.48 6.05
N ALA A 106 2.16 6.00 6.07
CA ALA A 106 1.73 6.97 7.09
C ALA A 106 1.82 6.38 8.50
N ARG A 107 1.30 5.16 8.71
CA ARG A 107 1.39 4.47 10.02
C ARG A 107 2.83 4.18 10.43
N TYR A 108 3.68 3.83 9.46
CA TYR A 108 5.10 3.58 9.73
C TYR A 108 5.80 4.86 10.22
N THR A 109 5.48 6.00 9.60
CA THR A 109 6.01 7.31 9.97
C THR A 109 5.52 7.71 11.37
N GLU A 110 4.25 7.45 11.69
CA GLU A 110 3.70 7.71 13.02
C GLU A 110 4.41 6.92 14.12
N LEU A 111 4.65 5.62 13.92
CA LEU A 111 5.42 4.79 14.86
C LEU A 111 6.84 5.32 15.04
N TYR A 112 7.50 5.73 13.95
CA TYR A 112 8.84 6.33 14.01
C TYR A 112 8.83 7.63 14.84
N ASN A 113 7.90 8.54 14.57
CA ASN A 113 7.79 9.81 15.28
C ASN A 113 7.53 9.62 16.78
N ARG A 114 6.68 8.66 17.14
CA ARG A 114 6.42 8.31 18.54
C ARG A 114 7.68 7.83 19.26
N GLN A 115 8.49 7.00 18.59
CA GLN A 115 9.76 6.55 19.16
C GLN A 115 10.76 7.70 19.33
N GLN A 116 10.85 8.60 18.35
CA GLN A 116 11.70 9.79 18.45
C GLN A 116 11.28 10.70 19.60
N GLU A 117 9.97 10.90 19.81
CA GLU A 117 9.47 11.71 20.93
C GLU A 117 9.86 11.12 22.29
N ILE A 118 9.77 9.80 22.45
CA ILE A 118 10.19 9.10 23.68
C ILE A 118 11.69 9.34 23.92
N LEU A 119 12.52 9.11 22.90
CA LEU A 119 13.98 9.34 22.99
C LEU A 119 14.31 10.79 23.32
N ARG A 120 13.59 11.75 22.72
CA ARG A 120 13.81 13.18 22.98
C ARG A 120 13.48 13.53 24.43
N LYS A 121 12.33 13.07 24.94
CA LYS A 121 11.92 13.28 26.33
C LYS A 121 12.91 12.66 27.31
N GLU A 122 13.40 11.45 27.04
CA GLU A 122 14.41 10.79 27.86
C GLU A 122 15.73 11.58 27.89
N LYS A 123 16.19 12.11 26.74
CA LYS A 123 17.37 12.97 26.66
C LYS A 123 17.18 14.29 27.42
N GLU A 124 16.04 14.94 27.24
CA GLU A 124 15.67 16.17 27.96
C GLU A 124 15.61 15.95 29.48
N GLU A 125 15.01 14.83 29.94
CA GLU A 125 14.99 14.47 31.36
C GLU A 125 16.39 14.20 31.91
N LYS A 126 17.23 13.49 31.15
CA LYS A 126 18.62 13.23 31.55
C LYS A 126 19.41 14.52 31.68
N GLN A 127 19.29 15.43 30.71
CA GLN A 127 19.93 16.75 30.74
C GLN A 127 19.46 17.58 31.94
N ARG A 128 18.15 17.64 32.20
CA ARG A 128 17.60 18.33 33.39
C ARG A 128 18.17 17.77 34.69
N ARG A 129 18.24 16.43 34.84
CA ARG A 129 18.84 15.80 36.03
C ARG A 129 20.31 16.16 36.18
N GLU A 130 21.08 16.15 35.10
CA GLU A 130 22.49 16.53 35.11
C GLU A 130 22.69 18.00 35.48
N GLU A 131 21.85 18.90 34.97
CA GLU A 131 21.85 20.32 35.33
C GLU A 131 21.49 20.55 36.80
N GLU A 132 20.47 19.85 37.31
CA GLU A 132 20.11 19.89 38.73
C GLU A 132 21.23 19.40 39.63
N ILE A 133 21.94 18.33 39.25
CA ILE A 133 23.11 17.82 39.99
C ILE A 133 24.23 18.85 39.99
N LYS A 134 24.54 19.45 38.83
CA LYS A 134 25.57 20.49 38.71
C LYS A 134 25.22 21.74 39.53
N ALA A 135 23.95 22.16 39.52
CA ALA A 135 23.47 23.29 40.32
C ALA A 135 23.59 23.02 41.82
N LYS A 136 23.21 21.82 42.29
CA LYS A 136 23.38 21.41 43.70
C LYS A 136 24.86 21.33 44.09
N ALA A 137 25.71 20.77 43.24
CA ALA A 137 27.16 20.70 43.46
C ALA A 137 27.84 22.10 43.51
N ALA A 138 27.29 23.09 42.80
CA ALA A 138 27.79 24.47 42.87
C ALA A 138 27.37 25.21 44.16
N THR A 139 26.30 24.74 44.83
CA THR A 139 25.74 25.39 46.01
C THR A 139 26.35 24.86 47.32
N ASP A 140 26.77 23.59 47.36
CA ASP A 140 27.40 22.96 48.53
C ASP A 140 28.94 22.87 48.38
N LYS A 141 29.66 23.91 48.84
CA LYS A 141 31.15 23.91 48.90
C LYS A 141 31.75 23.08 50.05
N THR A 142 30.98 22.25 50.76
CA THR A 142 31.44 21.57 51.99
C THR A 142 31.30 20.04 52.00
N ALA A 143 31.21 19.38 50.84
CA ALA A 143 31.15 17.91 50.79
C ALA A 143 31.96 17.30 49.64
N ALA A 144 33.20 17.74 49.45
CA ALA A 144 34.17 17.03 48.62
C ALA A 144 34.79 15.86 49.41
N ALA A 145 34.09 14.71 49.47
CA ALA A 145 34.62 13.34 49.68
C ALA A 145 33.53 12.31 50.04
N ALA A 146 32.30 12.43 49.51
CA ALA A 146 31.34 11.35 49.58
C ALA A 146 31.16 10.73 48.19
N THR A 147 31.86 9.63 47.94
CA THR A 147 31.36 8.55 47.08
C THR A 147 29.87 8.42 47.37
N TYR A 148 29.03 8.69 46.37
CA TYR A 148 27.58 8.69 46.53
C TYR A 148 27.11 7.23 46.70
N THR A 149 27.37 6.65 47.87
CA THR A 149 26.66 5.47 48.34
C THR A 149 25.24 5.96 48.61
N LEU A 150 24.37 5.79 47.61
CA LEU A 150 22.93 6.02 47.72
C LEU A 150 22.44 5.46 49.08
N PRO A 151 21.68 6.23 49.88
CA PRO A 151 21.28 5.83 51.22
C PRO A 151 20.55 4.47 51.16
N GLN A 152 21.20 3.44 51.71
CA GLN A 152 20.83 2.01 51.54
C GLN A 152 19.48 1.62 52.16
N ASN A 153 18.85 2.50 52.94
CA ASN A 153 17.74 2.13 53.82
C ASN A 153 16.34 2.60 53.37
N ALA A 154 16.19 3.26 52.22
CA ALA A 154 14.88 3.73 51.74
C ALA A 154 14.61 3.59 50.23
N VAL A 155 15.58 3.15 49.42
CA VAL A 155 15.43 3.04 47.96
C VAL A 155 14.95 1.64 47.59
N SER A 156 13.82 1.56 46.87
CA SER A 156 13.28 0.27 46.41
C SER A 156 14.29 -0.50 45.54
N GLN A 157 14.35 -1.82 45.67
CA GLN A 157 15.26 -2.66 44.87
C GLN A 157 15.10 -2.41 43.36
N LYS A 158 13.86 -2.14 42.92
CA LYS A 158 13.51 -1.71 41.56
C LYS A 158 14.32 -0.48 41.12
N THR A 159 14.35 0.57 41.94
CA THR A 159 15.07 1.81 41.61
C THR A 159 16.56 1.55 41.44
N ARG A 160 17.15 0.71 42.30
CA ARG A 160 18.57 0.34 42.20
C ARG A 160 18.88 -0.45 40.92
N ILE A 161 18.01 -1.39 40.55
CA ILE A 161 18.15 -2.16 39.30
C ILE A 161 18.12 -1.23 38.08
N LEU A 162 17.16 -0.30 38.04
CA LEU A 162 17.05 0.65 36.93
C LEU A 162 18.26 1.58 36.86
N ALA A 163 18.73 2.12 37.99
CA ALA A 163 19.93 2.95 38.05
C ALA A 163 21.16 2.22 37.52
N VAL A 164 21.40 0.98 37.96
CA VAL A 164 22.52 0.16 37.45
C VAL A 164 22.40 -0.08 35.95
N MET A 165 21.19 -0.37 35.45
CA MET A 165 20.95 -0.54 34.01
C MET A 165 21.16 0.75 33.21
N ASP A 166 20.81 1.91 33.76
CA ASP A 166 21.03 3.20 33.10
C ASP A 166 22.54 3.51 32.98
N GLU A 167 23.33 3.19 34.00
CA GLU A 167 24.75 3.54 34.10
C GLU A 167 25.70 2.53 33.43
N THR A 168 25.41 1.23 33.51
CA THR A 168 26.36 0.21 33.03
C THR A 168 26.43 0.12 31.51
N GLU A 169 27.61 0.19 30.93
CA GLU A 169 27.85 -0.09 29.49
C GLU A 169 27.85 -1.59 29.20
N GLU A 170 27.99 -2.45 30.22
CA GLU A 170 27.99 -3.91 30.06
C GLU A 170 26.68 -4.41 29.44
N LYS A 171 25.58 -3.65 29.52
CA LYS A 171 24.30 -3.99 28.87
C LYS A 171 24.43 -4.17 27.34
N PHE A 172 25.43 -3.55 26.70
CA PHE A 172 25.71 -3.73 25.27
C PHE A 172 26.72 -4.84 24.98
N SER A 173 27.20 -5.55 26.00
CA SER A 173 27.99 -6.77 25.83
C SER A 173 27.09 -7.96 25.47
N PRO A 174 27.43 -8.77 24.45
CA PRO A 174 26.67 -9.98 24.10
C PRO A 174 26.49 -11.00 25.23
N ASP A 175 27.35 -10.96 26.25
CA ASP A 175 27.39 -11.93 27.34
C ASP A 175 26.80 -11.37 28.65
N PHE A 176 26.18 -10.19 28.61
CA PHE A 176 25.48 -9.62 29.76
C PHE A 176 24.31 -10.51 30.19
N SER A 177 24.37 -11.00 31.42
CA SER A 177 23.46 -11.98 31.98
C SER A 177 22.68 -11.45 33.19
N LEU A 178 21.63 -12.19 33.57
CA LEU A 178 20.87 -11.93 34.80
C LEU A 178 21.80 -11.98 36.02
N ASP A 179 22.70 -12.96 36.06
CA ASP A 179 23.66 -13.13 37.14
C ASP A 179 24.59 -11.92 37.25
N ARG A 180 25.08 -11.43 36.11
CA ARG A 180 25.93 -10.25 36.08
C ARG A 180 25.20 -9.00 36.57
N LEU A 181 23.94 -8.80 36.16
CA LEU A 181 23.14 -7.71 36.70
C LEU A 181 22.88 -7.85 38.21
N ALA A 182 22.67 -9.08 38.69
CA ALA A 182 22.42 -9.34 40.10
C ALA A 182 23.67 -9.01 40.95
N GLU A 183 24.86 -9.36 40.46
CA GLU A 183 26.14 -8.96 41.05
C GLU A 183 26.29 -7.44 41.11
N LEU A 184 26.07 -6.73 40.00
CA LEU A 184 26.17 -5.27 39.94
C LEU A 184 25.19 -4.57 40.90
N VAL A 185 24.00 -5.14 41.07
CA VAL A 185 22.98 -4.63 42.00
C VAL A 185 23.24 -5.06 43.45
N GLY A 186 24.04 -6.10 43.69
CA GLY A 186 24.30 -6.68 45.00
C GLY A 186 23.12 -7.46 45.58
N ILE A 187 22.39 -8.22 44.74
CA ILE A 187 21.31 -9.12 45.18
C ILE A 187 21.45 -10.50 44.50
N SER A 188 20.69 -11.50 44.96
CA SER A 188 20.68 -12.80 44.29
C SER A 188 19.94 -12.75 42.94
N PRO A 189 20.32 -13.58 41.95
CA PRO A 189 19.61 -13.65 40.67
C PRO A 189 18.12 -13.99 40.83
N ARG A 190 17.77 -14.80 41.84
CA ARG A 190 16.39 -15.13 42.19
C ARG A 190 15.62 -13.90 42.68
N ALA A 191 16.21 -13.11 43.58
CA ALA A 191 15.61 -11.87 44.06
C ALA A 191 15.46 -10.85 42.92
N LEU A 192 16.48 -10.70 42.08
CA LEU A 192 16.43 -9.85 40.89
C LEU A 192 15.25 -10.24 39.99
N SER A 193 15.12 -11.52 39.63
CA SER A 193 14.02 -12.01 38.82
C SER A 193 12.65 -11.77 39.45
N ALA A 194 12.52 -12.00 40.77
CA ALA A 194 11.28 -11.71 41.49
C ALA A 194 10.92 -10.22 41.39
N VAL A 195 11.86 -9.31 41.66
CA VAL A 195 11.63 -7.86 41.56
C VAL A 195 11.27 -7.45 40.14
N LEU A 196 11.95 -7.98 39.12
CA LEU A 196 11.63 -7.65 37.72
C LEU A 196 10.21 -8.10 37.35
N ASN A 197 9.81 -9.30 37.74
CA ASN A 197 8.47 -9.80 37.43
C ASN A 197 7.38 -9.06 38.23
N GLU A 198 7.56 -8.87 39.54
CA GLU A 198 6.54 -8.28 40.42
C GLU A 198 6.42 -6.76 40.26
N SER A 199 7.55 -6.05 40.15
CA SER A 199 7.56 -4.58 40.19
C SER A 199 7.60 -3.91 38.81
N LEU A 200 8.03 -4.65 37.78
CA LEU A 200 8.13 -4.17 36.41
C LEU A 200 7.27 -4.98 35.42
N GLY A 201 6.77 -6.16 35.80
CA GLY A 201 6.03 -7.04 34.89
C GLY A 201 6.87 -7.53 33.71
N LYS A 202 8.20 -7.61 33.87
CA LYS A 202 9.16 -7.87 32.78
C LYS A 202 10.14 -8.95 33.16
N THR A 203 10.54 -9.75 32.18
CA THR A 203 11.72 -10.62 32.33
C THR A 203 12.99 -9.78 32.17
N PHE A 204 14.14 -10.29 32.64
CA PHE A 204 15.44 -9.68 32.38
C PHE A 204 15.69 -9.46 30.89
N ARG A 205 15.30 -10.43 30.05
CA ARG A 205 15.48 -10.33 28.60
C ARG A 205 14.65 -9.20 28.00
N ASP A 206 13.42 -8.99 28.48
CA ASP A 206 12.57 -7.88 28.04
C ASP A 206 13.18 -6.53 28.45
N LEU A 207 13.66 -6.42 29.69
CA LEU A 207 14.33 -5.22 30.17
C LEU A 207 15.58 -4.92 29.33
N LEU A 208 16.46 -5.91 29.15
CA LEU A 208 17.68 -5.76 28.36
C LEU A 208 17.39 -5.37 26.91
N ASN A 209 16.39 -6.00 26.28
CA ASN A 209 15.99 -5.67 24.91
C ASN A 209 15.52 -4.22 24.80
N GLN A 210 14.82 -3.67 25.79
CA GLN A 210 14.40 -2.27 25.76
C GLN A 210 15.59 -1.31 25.69
N TYR A 211 16.61 -1.53 26.52
CA TYR A 211 17.83 -0.70 26.47
C TYR A 211 18.57 -0.84 25.14
N ARG A 212 18.73 -2.07 24.63
CA ARG A 212 19.45 -2.33 23.39
C ARG A 212 18.72 -1.81 22.14
N VAL A 213 17.40 -1.98 22.09
CA VAL A 213 16.58 -1.45 20.99
C VAL A 213 16.55 0.07 21.03
N ARG A 214 16.43 0.67 22.21
CA ARG A 214 16.51 2.13 22.38
C ARG A 214 17.82 2.68 21.80
N GLU A 215 18.94 2.05 22.13
CA GLU A 215 20.24 2.45 21.60
C GLU A 215 20.37 2.20 20.09
N ALA A 216 19.81 1.08 19.60
CA ALA A 216 19.74 0.84 18.16
C ALA A 216 18.93 1.94 17.44
N CYS A 217 17.82 2.42 18.02
CA CYS A 217 17.06 3.54 17.48
C CYS A 217 17.90 4.83 17.44
N ASN A 218 18.67 5.13 18.49
CA ASN A 218 19.58 6.28 18.51
C ASN A 218 20.58 6.21 17.35
N ARG A 219 21.28 5.08 17.20
CA ARG A 219 22.28 4.89 16.15
C ARG A 219 21.66 4.92 14.76
N LEU A 220 20.50 4.28 14.56
CA LEU A 220 19.82 4.29 13.25
C LEU A 220 19.27 5.68 12.86
N SER A 221 19.11 6.59 13.83
CA SER A 221 18.69 7.98 13.60
C SER A 221 19.87 8.92 13.38
N ASP A 222 21.05 8.56 13.88
CA ASP A 222 22.29 9.30 13.72
C ASP A 222 22.93 8.95 12.37
N ILE A 223 22.46 9.65 11.34
CA ILE A 223 22.88 9.42 9.95
C ILE A 223 24.35 9.82 9.76
N GLU A 224 24.85 10.78 10.52
CA GLU A 224 26.24 11.27 10.40
C GLU A 224 27.23 10.18 10.84
N ASN A 225 27.00 9.57 12.00
CA ASN A 225 27.96 8.60 12.55
C ASN A 225 27.68 7.16 12.11
N TYR A 226 26.40 6.80 11.89
CA TYR A 226 25.98 5.42 11.65
C TYR A 226 25.22 5.23 10.34
N GLY A 227 25.09 6.28 9.51
CA GLY A 227 24.33 6.22 8.26
C GLY A 227 24.82 5.16 7.28
N THR A 228 26.12 4.81 7.30
CA THR A 228 26.72 3.79 6.42
C THR A 228 26.72 2.39 7.03
N TYR A 229 26.36 2.24 8.31
CA TYR A 229 26.42 0.97 9.01
C TYR A 229 25.32 0.03 8.53
N THR A 230 25.67 -1.24 8.40
CA THR A 230 24.71 -2.30 8.12
C THR A 230 23.89 -2.61 9.38
N ILE A 231 22.67 -3.13 9.21
CA ILE A 231 21.85 -3.59 10.34
C ILE A 231 22.58 -4.67 11.15
N GLU A 232 23.42 -5.49 10.52
CA GLU A 232 24.28 -6.46 11.21
C GLU A 232 25.29 -5.76 12.13
N ALA A 233 26.01 -4.75 11.62
CA ALA A 233 26.96 -3.98 12.41
C ALA A 233 26.27 -3.26 13.60
N ILE A 234 25.09 -2.66 13.36
CA ILE A 234 24.29 -2.07 14.44
C ILE A 234 23.90 -3.12 15.47
N SER A 235 23.44 -4.30 15.04
CA SER A 235 23.06 -5.41 15.92
C SER A 235 24.20 -5.82 16.85
N GLN A 236 25.40 -6.02 16.30
CA GLN A 236 26.58 -6.38 17.07
C GLN A 236 26.98 -5.27 18.04
N SER A 237 26.92 -4.02 17.58
CA SER A 237 27.32 -2.85 18.36
C SER A 237 26.42 -2.58 19.58
N VAL A 238 25.19 -3.09 19.59
CA VAL A 238 24.26 -3.00 20.73
C VAL A 238 24.13 -4.34 21.48
N GLY A 239 25.02 -5.30 21.22
CA GLY A 239 25.15 -6.53 21.98
C GLY A 239 24.30 -7.71 21.51
N TYR A 240 23.70 -7.68 20.32
CA TYR A 240 23.03 -8.86 19.77
C TYR A 240 24.03 -9.78 19.07
N LYS A 241 23.95 -11.08 19.38
CA LYS A 241 24.76 -12.14 18.73
C LYS A 241 24.36 -12.39 17.26
N SER A 242 23.18 -11.93 16.86
CA SER A 242 22.69 -12.05 15.49
C SER A 242 21.68 -10.96 15.13
N ARG A 243 21.69 -10.53 13.86
CA ARG A 243 20.70 -9.61 13.31
C ARG A 243 19.25 -10.08 13.47
N THR A 244 18.98 -11.37 13.33
CA THR A 244 17.61 -11.91 13.47
C THR A 244 17.04 -11.66 14.87
N SER A 245 17.91 -11.74 15.89
CA SER A 245 17.53 -11.45 17.27
C SER A 245 17.18 -9.98 17.47
N LEU A 246 18.00 -9.06 16.92
CA LEU A 246 17.68 -7.64 16.93
C LEU A 246 16.36 -7.38 16.20
N ILE A 247 16.18 -7.88 14.98
CA ILE A 247 14.96 -7.61 14.19
C ILE A 247 13.70 -7.98 14.96
N SER A 248 13.70 -9.14 15.61
CA SER A 248 12.56 -9.62 16.38
C SER A 248 12.27 -8.73 17.59
N ALA A 249 13.30 -8.38 18.36
CA ALA A 249 13.17 -7.50 19.52
C ALA A 249 12.77 -6.07 19.11
N PHE A 250 13.42 -5.52 18.09
CA PHE A 250 13.17 -4.19 17.57
C PHE A 250 11.74 -4.04 17.07
N LYS A 251 11.22 -5.04 16.35
CA LYS A 251 9.82 -5.03 15.89
C LYS A 251 8.82 -5.17 17.04
N LYS A 252 9.14 -5.95 18.06
CA LYS A 252 8.31 -6.08 19.27
C LYS A 252 8.20 -4.74 20.01
N GLU A 253 9.32 -4.04 20.19
CA GLU A 253 9.36 -2.79 20.99
C GLU A 253 8.92 -1.55 20.19
N THR A 254 9.23 -1.47 18.89
CA THR A 254 8.97 -0.26 18.07
C THR A 254 7.80 -0.38 17.10
N GLY A 255 7.36 -1.61 16.80
CA GLY A 255 6.41 -1.91 15.73
C GLY A 255 7.01 -1.87 14.30
N LEU A 256 8.27 -1.46 14.16
CA LEU A 256 8.98 -1.32 12.87
C LEU A 256 10.12 -2.33 12.76
N THR A 257 10.60 -2.60 11.55
CA THR A 257 11.89 -3.29 11.40
C THR A 257 13.04 -2.28 11.45
N PRO A 258 14.27 -2.67 11.84
CA PRO A 258 15.42 -1.78 11.77
C PRO A 258 15.64 -1.16 10.38
N SER A 259 15.40 -1.93 9.31
CA SER A 259 15.49 -1.46 7.93
C SER A 259 14.43 -0.41 7.60
N ASP A 260 13.19 -0.60 8.06
CA ASP A 260 12.12 0.40 7.87
C ASP A 260 12.45 1.68 8.63
N TYR A 261 12.94 1.55 9.86
CA TYR A 261 13.34 2.66 10.71
C TYR A 261 14.46 3.49 10.07
N GLN A 262 15.52 2.82 9.58
CA GLN A 262 16.64 3.48 8.90
C GLN A 262 16.21 4.18 7.61
N ARG A 263 15.31 3.55 6.83
CA ARG A 263 14.76 4.16 5.60
C ARG A 263 14.00 5.44 5.91
N ILE A 264 13.15 5.42 6.94
CA ILE A 264 12.37 6.59 7.37
C ILE A 264 13.31 7.71 7.84
N ALA A 265 14.27 7.40 8.71
CA ALA A 265 15.25 8.36 9.21
C ALA A 265 15.97 9.09 8.04
N ARG A 266 16.45 8.33 7.05
CA ARG A 266 17.12 8.91 5.86
C ARG A 266 16.19 9.78 5.01
N SER A 267 14.94 9.37 4.82
CA SER A 267 13.96 10.16 4.03
C SER A 267 13.52 11.46 4.72
N GLY A 268 13.47 11.45 6.05
CA GLY A 268 13.20 12.66 6.84
C GLY A 268 14.31 13.69 6.69
N ASN A 269 15.57 13.26 6.73
CA ASN A 269 16.71 14.16 6.61
C ASN A 269 16.85 14.78 5.20
N ALA A 270 16.64 13.97 4.13
CA ALA A 270 16.67 14.46 2.75
C ALA A 270 15.60 15.54 2.46
N SER A 271 14.49 15.52 3.20
CA SER A 271 13.44 16.56 3.10
C SER A 271 13.81 17.84 3.86
N ALA A 272 14.66 17.74 4.89
CA ALA A 272 15.16 18.89 5.65
C ALA A 272 16.28 19.62 4.89
N GLU A 273 17.19 18.89 4.24
CA GLU A 273 18.28 19.48 3.43
C GLU A 273 17.75 20.21 2.18
N ASN A 274 16.75 19.64 1.48
CA ASN A 274 16.13 20.29 0.31
C ASN A 274 15.22 21.49 0.65
N GLY A 275 14.92 21.75 1.92
CA GLY A 275 14.17 22.93 2.38
C GLY A 275 15.05 24.11 2.81
N MET A 276 16.37 23.92 2.87
CA MET A 276 17.36 24.94 3.24
C MET A 276 18.24 25.40 2.05
N SER A 277 17.90 24.96 0.82
CA SER A 277 18.57 25.36 -0.43
C SER A 277 17.73 26.37 -1.21
#